data_AF-A0A9X5B6A6-F1
#
_entry.id   AF-A0A9X5B6A6-F1
#
_cell.length_a   1.000
_cell.length_b   1.000
_cell.length_c   1.000
_cell.angle_alpha   90.00
_cell.angle_beta   90.00
_cell.angle_gamma   90.00
#
_symmetry.space_group_name_H-M   'P 1'
#
loop_
_entity.id
_entity.type
_entity.pdbx_description
1 polymer ?
#
loop_
_entity_poly.entity_id
_entity_poly.type
_entity_poly.pdbx_seq_one_letter_code
_entity_poly.pdbx_strand_id
1 'polypeptide(L)'
;MFDLGFLELFLCGVIALLVLGPERLPTAARTAGHWIGKARRMTRQFSEELDRQVKAEEIREQLRREKSDIGYEDIQKNMREALDEAKLDEDYLKSDSRSSNSSDGTDKDHQGGPRNPS
;
A
#
# COMPACT_ATOMS: atom_id res chain seq x y z
N MET A 1 4.64 5.86 8.54
CA MET A 1 5.42 5.13 9.57
C MET A 1 4.59 4.85 10.83
N PHE A 2 3.32 4.46 10.66
CA PHE A 2 2.47 3.99 11.75
C PHE A 2 2.28 2.50 11.57
N ASP A 3 3.19 1.71 12.13
CA ASP A 3 2.97 0.28 12.28
C ASP A 3 1.92 0.12 13.39
N LEU A 4 0.70 -0.28 13.01
CA LEU A 4 -0.35 -0.66 13.97
C LEU A 4 -0.02 -2.05 14.53
N GLY A 5 1.11 -2.14 15.23
CA GLY A 5 1.54 -3.33 15.95
C GLY A 5 0.89 -3.45 17.32
N PHE A 6 1.05 -4.63 17.92
CA PHE A 6 0.55 -4.88 19.27
C PHE A 6 1.22 -3.94 20.31
N LEU A 7 2.50 -3.63 20.12
CA LEU A 7 3.25 -2.77 21.04
C LEU A 7 2.76 -1.31 20.99
N GLU A 8 2.47 -0.79 19.80
CA GLU A 8 1.97 0.57 19.61
C GLU A 8 0.57 0.71 20.20
N LEU A 9 -0.29 -0.30 20.03
CA LEU A 9 -1.61 -0.33 20.65
C LEU A 9 -1.50 -0.37 22.18
N PHE A 10 -0.56 -1.15 22.71
CA PHE A 10 -0.29 -1.23 24.15
C PHE A 10 0.20 0.12 24.70
N LEU A 11 1.18 0.75 24.03
CA LEU A 11 1.70 2.06 24.42
C LEU A 11 0.60 3.13 24.38
N CYS A 12 -0.21 3.15 23.33
CA CYS A 12 -1.36 4.05 23.22
C CYS A 12 -2.37 3.81 24.35
N GLY A 13 -2.63 2.54 24.70
CA GLY A 13 -3.46 2.16 25.84
C GLY A 13 -2.92 2.71 27.17
N VAL A 14 -1.62 2.56 27.43
CA VAL A 14 -0.97 3.10 28.64
C VAL A 14 -1.08 4.62 28.70
N ILE A 15 -0.83 5.32 27.59
CA ILE A 15 -0.96 6.79 27.52
C ILE A 15 -2.42 7.20 27.75
N ALA A 16 -3.38 6.51 27.15
CA ALA A 16 -4.80 6.77 27.35
C ALA A 16 -5.21 6.55 28.81
N LEU A 17 -4.69 5.52 29.48
CA LEU A 17 -4.92 5.29 30.92
C LEU A 17 -4.32 6.41 31.78
N LEU A 18 -3.17 6.97 31.41
CA LEU A 18 -2.54 8.06 32.15
C LEU A 18 -3.32 9.39 31.99
N VAL A 19 -3.72 9.72 30.76
CA VAL A 19 -4.40 10.99 30.43
C VAL A 19 -5.85 10.99 30.92
N LEU A 20 -6.59 9.93 30.61
CA LEU A 20 -8.01 9.83 30.91
C LEU A 20 -8.26 9.21 32.29
N GLY A 21 -7.36 8.37 32.76
CA GLY A 21 -7.51 7.59 33.98
C GLY A 21 -8.10 6.19 33.72
N PRO A 22 -7.68 5.16 34.49
CA PRO A 22 -8.13 3.77 34.30
C PRO A 22 -9.64 3.58 34.51
N GLU A 23 -10.27 4.40 35.34
CA GLU A 23 -11.70 4.30 35.61
C GLU A 23 -12.57 4.93 34.51
N ARG A 24 -12.02 5.89 33.75
CA ARG A 24 -12.76 6.69 32.77
C ARG A 24 -12.62 6.16 31.35
N LEU A 25 -11.50 5.52 31.02
CA LEU A 25 -11.26 4.85 29.74
C LEU A 25 -12.36 3.83 29.36
N PRO A 26 -12.76 2.87 30.23
CA PRO A 26 -13.81 1.91 29.88
C PRO A 26 -15.15 2.59 29.61
N THR A 27 -15.46 3.69 30.32
CA THR A 27 -16.67 4.48 30.11
C THR A 27 -16.64 5.23 28.78
N ALA A 28 -15.49 5.81 28.40
CA ALA A 28 -15.30 6.46 27.11
C ALA A 28 -15.39 5.47 25.95
N ALA A 29 -14.74 4.30 26.07
CA ALA A 29 -14.82 3.24 25.06
C ALA A 29 -16.25 2.72 24.88
N ARG A 30 -17.01 2.55 25.97
CA ARG A 30 -18.43 2.17 25.90
C ARG A 30 -19.28 3.23 25.21
N THR A 31 -19.05 4.50 25.53
CA THR A 31 -19.77 5.62 24.91
C THR A 31 -19.46 5.70 23.41
N ALA A 32 -18.18 5.68 23.04
CA ALA A 32 -17.74 5.68 21.65
C ALA A 32 -18.30 4.46 20.89
N GLY A 33 -18.25 3.27 21.49
CA GLY A 33 -18.81 2.05 20.94
C GLY A 33 -20.31 2.12 20.73
N HIS A 34 -21.06 2.73 21.66
CA HIS A 34 -22.50 2.94 21.50
C HIS A 34 -22.82 3.86 20.32
N TRP A 35 -22.07 4.96 20.16
CA TRP A 35 -22.26 5.91 19.07
C TRP A 35 -21.91 5.29 17.71
N ILE A 36 -20.77 4.59 17.63
CA ILE A 36 -20.35 3.86 16.44
C ILE A 36 -21.36 2.75 16.10
N GLY A 37 -21.85 2.03 17.10
CA GLY A 37 -22.88 0.99 16.91
C GLY A 37 -24.19 1.57 16.39
N LYS A 38 -24.62 2.71 16.92
CA LYS A 38 -25.81 3.44 16.46
C LYS A 38 -25.63 3.94 15.02
N ALA A 39 -24.49 4.52 14.69
CA ALA A 39 -24.15 4.95 13.33
C ALA A 39 -24.14 3.77 12.36
N ARG A 40 -23.50 2.65 12.71
CA ARG A 40 -23.45 1.43 11.89
C ARG A 40 -24.85 0.87 11.61
N ARG A 41 -25.72 0.85 12.63
CA ARG A 41 -27.12 0.42 12.48
C ARG A 41 -27.88 1.34 11.54
N MET A 42 -27.69 2.65 11.68
CA MET A 42 -28.32 3.67 10.84
C MET A 42 -27.87 3.54 9.37
N THR A 43 -26.58 3.38 9.10
CA THR A 43 -26.06 3.09 7.75
C THR A 43 -26.66 1.81 7.17
N ARG A 44 -26.80 0.76 7.98
CA ARG A 44 -27.40 -0.51 7.52
C ARG A 44 -28.87 -0.35 7.14
N GLN A 45 -29.64 0.40 7.93
CA GLN A 45 -31.03 0.72 7.62
C GLN A 45 -31.16 1.57 6.35
N PHE A 46 -30.27 2.56 6.17
CA PHE A 46 -30.22 3.32 4.92
C PHE A 46 -29.84 2.45 3.73
N SER A 47 -28.85 1.56 3.85
CA SER A 47 -28.52 0.62 2.78
C SER A 47 -29.68 -0.31 2.45
N GLU A 48 -30.37 -0.85 3.46
CA GLU A 48 -31.55 -1.73 3.28
C GLU A 48 -32.75 -0.99 2.65
N GLU A 49 -32.92 0.30 2.93
CA GLU A 49 -34.00 1.13 2.35
C GLU A 49 -33.65 1.66 0.95
N LEU A 50 -32.39 2.03 0.71
CA LEU A 50 -31.87 2.37 -0.62
C LEU A 50 -31.93 1.15 -1.55
N ASP A 51 -31.57 -0.05 -1.08
CA ASP A 51 -31.59 -1.29 -1.88
C ASP A 51 -33.03 -1.72 -2.25
N ARG A 52 -34.02 -1.29 -1.48
CA ARG A 52 -35.45 -1.54 -1.76
C ARG A 52 -36.08 -0.53 -2.73
N GLN A 53 -35.57 0.69 -2.81
CA GLN A 53 -36.12 1.76 -3.67
C GLN A 53 -35.30 2.01 -4.93
N VAL A 54 -33.99 1.80 -4.87
CA VAL A 54 -33.05 1.91 -5.99
C VAL A 54 -32.68 0.50 -6.39
N LYS A 55 -33.07 0.05 -7.60
CA LYS A 55 -32.46 -1.13 -8.20
C LYS A 55 -30.95 -1.01 -8.03
N ALA A 56 -30.35 -1.94 -7.28
CA ALA A 56 -28.94 -1.97 -6.87
C ALA A 56 -27.90 -1.89 -8.02
N GLU A 57 -28.32 -1.65 -9.25
CA GLU A 57 -27.48 -1.46 -10.43
C GLU A 57 -27.00 0.00 -10.55
N GLU A 58 -27.82 1.02 -10.27
CA GLU A 58 -27.46 2.40 -10.62
C GLU A 58 -26.46 3.04 -9.63
N ILE A 59 -26.69 2.91 -8.31
CA ILE A 59 -25.72 3.36 -7.29
C ILE A 59 -24.45 2.50 -7.32
N ARG A 60 -24.57 1.20 -7.59
CA ARG A 60 -23.42 0.30 -7.72
C ARG A 60 -22.60 0.60 -8.97
N GLU A 61 -23.23 1.02 -10.06
CA GLU A 61 -22.57 1.49 -11.28
C GLU A 61 -21.92 2.85 -11.08
N GLN A 62 -22.54 3.79 -10.35
CA GLN A 62 -21.92 5.07 -9.98
C GLN A 62 -20.73 4.87 -9.03
N LEU A 63 -20.85 4.06 -7.99
CA LEU A 63 -19.73 3.67 -7.11
C LEU A 63 -18.64 2.89 -7.86
N ARG A 64 -19.01 2.07 -8.85
CA ARG A 64 -18.04 1.36 -9.71
C ARG A 64 -17.32 2.35 -10.60
N ARG A 65 -18.02 3.27 -11.27
CA ARG A 65 -17.45 4.33 -12.11
C ARG A 65 -16.56 5.27 -11.31
N GLU A 66 -16.99 5.70 -10.13
CA GLU A 66 -16.22 6.57 -9.24
C GLU A 66 -14.99 5.86 -8.66
N LYS A 67 -15.08 4.55 -8.35
CA LYS A 67 -13.89 3.74 -8.01
C LYS A 67 -12.97 3.47 -9.21
N SER A 68 -13.50 3.45 -10.43
CA SER A 68 -12.69 3.34 -11.65
C SER A 68 -11.98 4.65 -11.97
N ASP A 69 -12.65 5.79 -11.74
CA ASP A 69 -12.08 7.14 -11.92
C ASP A 69 -11.10 7.53 -10.80
N ILE A 70 -11.25 6.96 -9.59
CA ILE A 70 -10.19 6.93 -8.58
C ILE A 70 -9.23 5.76 -8.90
N GLY A 71 -8.80 5.70 -10.16
CA GLY A 71 -7.39 5.94 -10.48
C GLY A 71 -6.42 4.78 -10.33
N TYR A 72 -6.81 3.53 -10.60
CA TYR A 72 -5.77 2.52 -10.89
C TYR A 72 -4.93 2.93 -12.11
N GLU A 73 -5.53 3.61 -13.10
CA GLU A 73 -4.82 4.20 -14.24
C GLU A 73 -3.94 5.38 -13.85
N ASP A 74 -4.39 6.28 -12.97
CA ASP A 74 -3.59 7.42 -12.51
C ASP A 74 -2.44 6.96 -11.61
N ILE A 75 -2.67 5.97 -10.74
CA ILE A 75 -1.62 5.35 -9.93
C ILE A 75 -0.60 4.65 -10.83
N GLN A 76 -1.03 3.94 -11.88
CA GLN A 76 -0.10 3.30 -12.82
C GLN A 76 0.71 4.31 -13.65
N LYS A 77 0.10 5.42 -14.08
CA LYS A 77 0.80 6.49 -14.81
C LYS A 77 1.86 7.14 -13.93
N ASN A 78 1.48 7.55 -12.71
CA ASN A 78 2.40 8.16 -11.75
C ASN A 78 3.52 7.19 -11.34
N MET A 79 3.23 5.89 -11.20
CA MET A 79 4.22 4.87 -10.88
C MET A 79 5.19 4.63 -12.05
N ARG A 80 4.69 4.61 -13.30
CA ARG A 80 5.52 4.50 -14.50
C ARG A 80 6.43 5.70 -14.70
N GLU A 81 5.91 6.91 -14.47
CA GLU A 81 6.68 8.16 -14.57
C GLU A 81 7.78 8.21 -13.51
N ALA A 82 7.48 7.86 -12.26
CA ALA A 82 8.47 7.74 -11.20
C ALA A 82 9.51 6.62 -11.46
N LEU A 83 9.09 5.50 -12.08
CA LEU A 83 9.98 4.41 -12.47
C LEU A 83 10.91 4.79 -13.63
N ASP A 84 10.44 5.57 -14.60
CA ASP A 84 11.28 6.07 -15.69
C ASP A 84 12.25 7.14 -15.18
N GLU A 85 11.82 8.02 -14.27
CA GLU A 85 12.72 8.99 -13.63
C GLU A 85 13.80 8.30 -12.78
N ALA A 86 13.44 7.26 -12.02
CA ALA A 86 14.41 6.46 -11.26
C ALA A 86 15.35 5.63 -12.16
N LYS A 87 14.88 5.16 -13.33
CA LYS A 87 15.73 4.48 -14.31
C LYS A 87 16.77 5.41 -14.93
N LEU A 88 16.42 6.67 -15.13
CA LEU A 88 17.36 7.67 -15.62
C LEU A 88 18.52 7.84 -14.63
N ASP A 89 18.23 7.96 -13.32
CA ASP A 89 19.27 8.02 -12.28
C ASP A 89 20.13 6.75 -12.19
N GLU A 90 19.53 5.56 -12.32
CA GLU A 90 20.26 4.28 -12.33
C GLU A 90 21.23 4.15 -13.53
N ASP A 91 20.83 4.59 -14.73
CA ASP A 91 21.71 4.55 -15.92
C ASP A 91 22.84 5.61 -15.85
N TYR A 92 22.62 6.74 -15.18
CA TYR A 92 23.70 7.71 -14.87
C TYR A 92 24.68 7.19 -13.81
N LEU A 93 24.21 6.48 -12.78
CA LEU A 93 25.07 5.87 -11.75
C LEU A 93 25.82 4.64 -12.27
N LYS A 94 25.23 3.89 -13.21
CA LYS A 94 25.82 2.68 -13.82
C LYS A 94 26.83 2.98 -14.92
N SER A 95 26.71 4.13 -15.58
CA SER A 95 27.71 4.59 -16.56
C SER A 95 28.99 5.08 -15.88
N ASP A 96 28.89 5.73 -14.72
CA ASP A 96 30.05 6.20 -13.97
C ASP A 96 30.81 5.06 -13.26
N SER A 97 30.09 4.02 -12.79
CA SER A 97 30.70 2.83 -12.17
C SER A 97 31.29 1.81 -13.16
N ARG A 98 30.89 1.85 -14.44
CA ARG A 98 31.52 1.02 -15.49
C ARG A 98 32.81 1.59 -16.06
N SER A 99 33.03 2.90 -15.90
CA SER A 99 34.25 3.57 -16.36
C SER A 99 35.45 3.29 -15.44
N SER A 100 35.22 3.02 -14.15
CA SER A 100 36.30 2.81 -13.17
C SER A 100 36.78 1.36 -13.03
N ASN A 101 36.12 0.39 -13.67
CA ASN A 101 36.43 -1.04 -13.50
C ASN A 101 37.08 -1.70 -14.74
N SER A 102 37.43 -0.92 -15.78
CA SER A 102 38.00 -1.44 -17.03
C SER A 102 39.53 -1.29 -17.14
N SER A 103 40.24 -1.17 -16.02
CA SER A 103 41.70 -1.12 -16.02
C SER A 103 42.31 -1.97 -14.90
N ASP A 104 42.07 -3.28 -14.92
CA ASP A 104 43.02 -4.23 -14.29
C ASP A 104 42.84 -5.68 -14.81
N GLY A 105 43.96 -6.31 -15.22
CA GLY A 105 44.16 -7.75 -15.47
C GLY A 105 43.57 -8.34 -16.77
N THR A 106 44.24 -8.33 -17.93
CA THR A 106 45.27 -9.29 -18.43
C THR A 106 45.12 -10.76 -18.05
N ASP A 107 45.39 -11.62 -19.05
CA ASP A 107 45.60 -13.09 -19.01
C ASP A 107 44.32 -13.94 -18.79
N LYS A 108 44.05 -15.07 -19.47
CA LYS A 108 44.69 -15.86 -20.55
C LYS A 108 43.75 -17.07 -20.79
N ASP A 109 44.05 -17.88 -21.81
CA ASP A 109 43.78 -19.34 -21.84
C ASP A 109 42.48 -19.90 -22.48
N HIS A 110 42.67 -20.23 -23.76
CA HIS A 110 42.63 -21.59 -24.33
C HIS A 110 41.30 -22.24 -24.77
N GLN A 111 41.30 -22.45 -26.09
CA GLN A 111 40.46 -23.32 -26.90
C GLN A 111 40.50 -24.79 -26.45
N GLY A 112 39.35 -25.45 -26.50
CA GLY A 112 39.22 -26.91 -26.66
C GLY A 112 37.90 -27.18 -27.37
N GLY A 113 37.76 -28.10 -28.32
CA GLY A 113 38.63 -29.08 -28.97
C GLY A 113 37.70 -29.86 -29.94
N PRO A 114 38.19 -30.47 -31.03
CA PRO A 114 37.31 -31.03 -32.06
C PRO A 114 37.20 -32.57 -32.01
N ARG A 115 36.18 -33.09 -32.72
CA ARG A 115 35.98 -34.49 -33.18
C ARG A 115 35.43 -35.43 -32.09
N ASN A 116 34.46 -36.31 -32.35
CA ASN A 116 34.39 -37.28 -33.44
C ASN A 116 32.96 -37.88 -33.55
N PRO A 117 32.54 -38.45 -34.69
CA PRO A 117 31.20 -39.00 -34.91
C PRO A 117 31.16 -40.54 -34.78
N SER A 118 29.96 -41.08 -34.57
CA SER A 118 29.33 -42.25 -35.23
C SER A 118 28.02 -42.56 -34.52
#